data_AF-A0A8C7G145-F1
#
_entry.id   AF-A0A8C7G145-F1
#
_cell.length_a   1.000
_cell.length_b   1.000
_cell.length_c   1.000
_cell.angle_alpha   90.00
_cell.angle_beta   90.00
_cell.angle_gamma   90.00
#
_symmetry.space_group_name_H-M   'P 1'
#
loop_
_entity.id
_entity.type
_entity.pdbx_description
1 polymer ?
#
loop_
_entity_poly.entity_id
_entity_poly.type
_entity_poly.pdbx_seq_one_letter_code
_entity_poly.pdbx_strand_id
1 'polypeptide(L)'
;MAILTIILLVSTAFALGDTMIRPKTPCEDARDAVPYGLVGAYIPTCDAAGRYTPEQCSGSTGYCWCVTSSGQKIPGTETPPGTAPVICSTQNGTIRPKTPCEDARDAATHDPIGAYIPTCDAAGRYTPEQCSGSTGYCWCVTSTGQKIPGTETPPGSASNC
;
A
#
# COMPACT_ATOMS: atom_id res chain seq x y z
N MET A 1 11.32 -28.27 57.12
CA MET A 1 11.44 -26.81 56.86
C MET A 1 11.99 -26.49 55.47
N ALA A 2 12.93 -27.27 54.90
CA ALA A 2 13.49 -27.01 53.56
C ALA A 2 12.48 -27.17 52.39
N ILE A 3 11.45 -28.02 52.53
CA ILE A 3 10.44 -28.24 51.48
C ILE A 3 9.49 -27.02 51.35
N LEU A 4 9.14 -26.38 52.48
CA LEU A 4 8.27 -25.19 52.48
C LEU A 4 8.95 -23.97 51.85
N THR A 5 10.27 -23.82 52.03
CA THR A 5 11.06 -22.72 51.46
C THR A 5 11.25 -22.87 49.95
N ILE A 6 11.37 -24.10 49.43
CA ILE A 6 11.48 -24.35 47.98
C ILE A 6 10.15 -24.03 47.29
N ILE A 7 9.01 -24.40 47.88
CA ILE A 7 7.68 -24.08 47.32
C ILE A 7 7.48 -22.56 47.22
N LEU A 8 7.82 -21.81 48.28
CA LEU A 8 7.74 -20.35 48.29
C LEU A 8 8.66 -19.69 47.24
N LEU A 9 9.88 -20.21 47.04
CA LEU A 9 10.81 -19.70 46.02
C LEU A 9 10.32 -19.96 44.59
N VAL A 10 9.70 -21.12 44.35
CA VAL A 10 9.07 -21.44 43.07
C VAL A 10 7.86 -20.53 42.84
N SER A 11 7.00 -20.30 43.86
CA SER A 11 5.86 -19.38 43.76
C SER A 11 6.28 -17.93 43.46
N THR A 12 7.40 -17.44 43.98
CA THR A 12 7.92 -16.09 43.66
C THR A 12 8.55 -15.99 42.27
N ALA A 13 9.05 -17.11 41.71
CA ALA A 13 9.60 -17.13 40.36
C ALA A 13 8.50 -17.11 39.28
N PHE A 14 7.33 -17.71 39.55
CA PHE A 14 6.17 -17.66 38.64
C PHE A 14 5.47 -16.29 38.62
N ALA A 15 5.61 -15.46 39.66
CA ALA A 15 4.99 -14.13 39.72
C ALA A 15 5.71 -13.05 38.87
N LEU A 16 6.91 -13.35 38.35
CA LEU A 16 7.68 -12.44 37.47
C LEU A 16 7.65 -12.89 35.99
N GLY A 17 6.95 -14.00 35.70
CA GLY A 17 6.82 -14.58 34.37
C GLY A 17 5.64 -14.06 33.54
N ASP A 18 4.75 -13.27 34.14
CA ASP A 18 3.66 -12.58 33.44
C ASP A 18 4.21 -11.37 32.67
N THR A 19 4.93 -11.72 31.61
CA THR A 19 4.75 -11.17 30.28
C THR A 19 4.75 -9.65 30.13
N MET A 20 5.83 -9.14 29.53
CA MET A 20 5.73 -8.02 28.60
C MET A 20 4.83 -8.44 27.41
N ILE A 21 3.51 -8.60 27.61
CA ILE A 21 2.59 -8.75 26.47
C ILE A 21 2.50 -7.37 25.86
N ARG A 22 3.19 -7.17 24.75
CA ARG A 22 2.96 -6.02 23.89
C ARG A 22 1.46 -5.94 23.63
N PRO A 23 0.78 -4.82 23.95
CA PRO A 23 -0.61 -4.64 23.60
C PRO A 23 -0.80 -4.90 22.11
N LYS A 24 -1.77 -5.74 21.78
CA LYS A 24 -2.09 -6.01 20.38
C LYS A 24 -2.57 -4.74 19.71
N THR A 25 -2.24 -4.62 18.43
CA THR A 25 -2.74 -3.54 17.59
C THR A 25 -4.17 -3.83 17.12
N PRO A 26 -4.90 -2.84 16.60
CA PRO A 26 -6.23 -3.07 16.03
C PRO A 26 -6.27 -4.15 14.94
N CYS A 27 -5.23 -4.25 14.10
CA CYS A 27 -5.14 -5.29 13.08
C CYS A 27 -4.91 -6.68 13.69
N GLU A 28 -4.00 -6.78 14.66
CA GLU A 28 -3.72 -8.04 15.35
C GLU A 28 -4.95 -8.55 16.11
N ASP A 29 -5.67 -7.65 16.78
CA ASP A 29 -6.94 -7.98 17.44
C ASP A 29 -8.01 -8.43 16.44
N ALA A 30 -8.18 -7.71 15.33
CA ALA A 30 -9.14 -8.08 14.30
C ALA A 30 -8.80 -9.43 13.65
N ARG A 31 -7.51 -9.72 13.44
CA ARG A 31 -7.03 -11.01 12.93
C ARG A 31 -7.36 -12.14 13.90
N ASP A 32 -7.06 -11.96 15.18
CA ASP A 32 -7.20 -12.98 16.20
C ASP A 32 -8.67 -13.19 16.65
N ALA A 33 -9.55 -12.21 16.37
CA ALA A 33 -10.99 -12.32 16.58
C ALA A 33 -11.69 -13.24 15.56
N VAL A 34 -11.04 -13.59 14.44
CA VAL A 34 -11.62 -14.50 13.44
C VAL A 34 -11.63 -15.93 13.99
N PRO A 35 -12.81 -16.58 14.14
CA PRO A 35 -12.86 -17.94 14.67
C PRO A 35 -12.09 -18.94 13.80
N TYR A 36 -11.28 -19.77 14.44
CA TYR A 36 -10.56 -20.86 13.76
C TYR A 36 -11.55 -21.80 13.05
N GLY A 37 -11.27 -22.11 11.79
CA GLY A 37 -12.08 -23.03 10.99
C GLY A 37 -13.31 -22.41 10.32
N LEU A 38 -13.51 -21.08 10.43
CA LEU A 38 -14.56 -20.40 9.66
C LEU A 38 -14.13 -20.28 8.19
N VAL A 39 -14.46 -21.30 7.40
CA VAL A 39 -14.21 -21.33 5.95
C VAL A 39 -14.89 -20.14 5.30
N GLY A 40 -14.12 -19.36 4.53
CA GLY A 40 -14.64 -18.20 3.81
C GLY A 40 -14.40 -16.86 4.50
N ALA A 41 -14.02 -16.85 5.78
CA ALA A 41 -13.81 -15.60 6.52
C ALA A 41 -12.62 -14.80 5.98
N TYR A 42 -12.79 -13.47 5.93
CA TYR A 42 -11.69 -12.54 5.70
C TYR A 42 -10.85 -12.41 6.98
N ILE A 43 -9.54 -12.65 6.84
CA ILE A 43 -8.56 -12.44 7.89
C ILE A 43 -7.68 -11.26 7.45
N PRO A 44 -7.64 -10.15 8.22
CA PRO A 44 -6.83 -9.00 7.84
C PRO A 44 -5.33 -9.33 7.89
N THR A 45 -4.61 -8.77 6.92
CA THR A 45 -3.16 -8.85 6.81
C THR A 45 -2.53 -7.68 7.57
N CYS A 46 -1.61 -7.99 8.48
CA CYS A 46 -0.89 -7.01 9.28
C CYS A 46 0.60 -7.00 8.90
N ASP A 47 1.23 -5.82 8.94
CA ASP A 47 2.67 -5.66 8.76
C ASP A 47 3.45 -6.09 10.02
N ALA A 48 4.79 -6.03 9.97
CA ALA A 48 5.66 -6.42 11.08
C ALA A 48 5.47 -5.56 12.36
N ALA A 49 4.88 -4.37 12.23
CA ALA A 49 4.52 -3.51 13.35
C ALA A 49 3.07 -3.75 13.82
N GLY A 50 2.35 -4.71 13.23
CA GLY A 50 0.96 -4.99 13.52
C GLY A 50 -0.02 -3.98 12.90
N ARG A 51 0.40 -3.10 11.99
CA ARG A 51 -0.54 -2.19 11.31
C ARG A 51 -1.21 -2.92 10.15
N TYR A 52 -2.39 -2.49 9.73
CA TYR A 52 -2.98 -2.99 8.49
C TYR A 52 -2.04 -2.74 7.31
N THR A 53 -1.81 -3.76 6.49
CA THR A 53 -1.20 -3.52 5.18
C THR A 53 -2.16 -2.67 4.33
N PRO A 54 -1.67 -1.68 3.57
CA PRO A 54 -2.54 -0.80 2.78
C PRO A 54 -3.46 -1.55 1.81
N GLU A 55 -2.95 -2.64 1.23
CA GLU A 55 -3.70 -3.59 0.43
C GLU A 55 -4.15 -4.76 1.30
N GLN A 56 -5.41 -5.17 1.14
CA GLN A 56 -6.03 -6.30 1.81
C GLN A 56 -6.68 -7.20 0.76
N CYS A 57 -6.58 -8.51 0.94
CA CYS A 57 -7.20 -9.48 0.06
C CYS A 57 -7.98 -10.52 0.85
N SER A 58 -9.17 -10.86 0.35
CA SER A 58 -9.96 -11.99 0.81
C SER A 58 -9.39 -13.29 0.23
N GLY A 59 -8.75 -14.11 1.06
CA GLY A 59 -8.17 -15.38 0.63
C GLY A 59 -9.22 -16.38 0.09
N SER A 60 -10.48 -16.26 0.51
CA SER A 60 -11.57 -17.16 0.10
C SER A 60 -12.21 -16.78 -1.23
N THR A 61 -12.36 -15.48 -1.49
CA THR A 61 -13.02 -14.99 -2.71
C THR A 61 -12.04 -14.52 -3.75
N GLY A 62 -10.78 -14.22 -3.39
CA GLY A 62 -9.75 -13.67 -4.26
C GLY A 62 -9.87 -12.18 -4.55
N TYR A 63 -10.82 -11.48 -3.92
CA TYR A 63 -10.97 -10.03 -4.06
C TYR A 63 -9.92 -9.28 -3.25
N CYS A 64 -9.44 -8.15 -3.76
CA CYS A 64 -8.51 -7.26 -3.06
C CYS A 64 -9.04 -5.82 -3.01
N TRP A 65 -8.64 -5.04 -2.01
CA TRP A 65 -9.03 -3.64 -1.83
C TRP A 65 -8.01 -2.85 -0.99
N CYS A 66 -8.06 -1.52 -1.06
CA CYS A 66 -7.30 -0.67 -0.15
C CYS A 66 -8.04 -0.46 1.16
N VAL A 67 -7.30 -0.32 2.25
CA VAL A 67 -7.84 0.06 3.57
C VAL A 67 -7.16 1.30 4.14
N THR A 68 -7.89 2.04 4.98
CA THR A 68 -7.32 3.11 5.81
C THR A 68 -6.38 2.52 6.87
N SER A 69 -5.66 3.38 7.60
CA SER A 69 -4.80 2.95 8.73
C SER A 69 -5.57 2.26 9.86
N SER A 70 -6.89 2.45 9.93
CA SER A 70 -7.81 1.78 10.86
C SER A 70 -8.43 0.49 10.31
N GLY A 71 -8.07 0.07 9.10
CA GLY A 71 -8.58 -1.14 8.46
C GLY A 71 -9.93 -0.99 7.74
N GLN A 72 -10.41 0.25 7.54
CA GLN A 72 -11.67 0.48 6.82
C GLN A 72 -11.43 0.42 5.31
N LYS A 73 -12.23 -0.38 4.58
CA LYS A 73 -12.19 -0.46 3.12
C LYS A 73 -12.44 0.90 2.46
N ILE A 74 -11.57 1.29 1.53
CA ILE A 74 -11.72 2.49 0.72
C ILE A 74 -12.69 2.18 -0.43
N PRO A 75 -13.80 2.91 -0.59
CA PRO A 75 -14.75 2.67 -1.68
C PRO A 75 -14.11 2.76 -3.07
N GLY A 76 -14.54 1.89 -3.99
CA GLY A 76 -14.06 1.89 -5.38
C GLY A 76 -12.68 1.26 -5.60
N THR A 77 -12.06 0.71 -4.56
CA THR A 77 -10.75 0.04 -4.64
C THR A 77 -10.83 -1.47 -4.76
N GLU A 78 -12.04 -2.04 -4.78
CA GLU A 78 -12.21 -3.49 -4.85
C GLU A 78 -11.95 -4.02 -6.26
N THR A 79 -11.05 -4.98 -6.36
CA THR A 79 -10.71 -5.68 -7.61
C THR A 79 -11.12 -7.15 -7.54
N PRO A 80 -11.74 -7.70 -8.59
CA PRO A 80 -12.12 -9.11 -8.63
C PRO A 80 -10.90 -10.03 -8.83
N PRO A 81 -11.05 -11.33 -8.58
CA PRO A 81 -10.00 -12.32 -8.80
C PRO A 81 -9.51 -12.33 -10.24
N GLY A 82 -8.21 -12.53 -10.43
CA GLY A 82 -7.59 -12.57 -11.76
C GLY A 82 -7.37 -11.19 -12.39
N THR A 83 -7.77 -10.10 -11.71
CA THR A 83 -7.40 -8.73 -12.08
C THR A 83 -6.20 -8.30 -11.23
N ALA A 84 -5.31 -7.49 -11.80
CA ALA A 84 -4.25 -6.86 -11.02
C ALA A 84 -4.88 -6.04 -9.87
N PRO A 85 -4.46 -6.26 -8.61
CA PRO A 85 -4.93 -5.46 -7.48
C PRO A 85 -4.62 -3.99 -7.69
N VAL A 86 -5.47 -3.12 -7.12
CA VAL A 86 -5.15 -1.70 -7.07
C VAL A 86 -3.98 -1.47 -6.13
N ILE A 87 -2.95 -0.76 -6.61
CA ILE A 87 -1.76 -0.51 -5.82
C ILE A 87 -2.07 0.57 -4.79
N CYS A 88 -2.07 0.21 -3.52
CA CYS A 88 -2.34 1.13 -2.41
C CYS A 88 -1.05 1.79 -1.94
N SER A 89 -1.04 3.11 -1.79
CA SER A 89 0.13 3.87 -1.31
C SER A 89 -0.23 4.81 -0.18
N THR A 90 0.77 5.18 0.62
CA THR A 90 0.63 6.24 1.63
C THR A 90 1.13 7.54 1.02
N GLN A 91 0.23 8.50 0.82
CA GLN A 91 0.59 9.86 0.42
C GLN A 91 0.16 10.86 1.48
N ASN A 92 1.11 11.69 1.90
CA ASN A 92 0.91 12.70 2.94
C ASN A 92 0.23 12.14 4.21
N GLY A 93 0.65 10.94 4.63
CA GLY A 93 0.12 10.25 5.81
C GLY A 93 -1.26 9.60 5.63
N THR A 94 -1.87 9.68 4.44
CA THR A 94 -3.15 9.03 4.13
C THR A 94 -2.96 7.87 3.16
N ILE A 95 -3.62 6.74 3.42
CA ILE A 95 -3.62 5.61 2.49
C ILE A 95 -4.64 5.87 1.40
N ARG A 96 -4.23 5.76 0.14
CA ARG A 96 -5.11 5.88 -1.02
C ARG A 96 -4.64 4.98 -2.16
N PRO A 97 -5.54 4.61 -3.10
CA PRO A 97 -5.10 3.98 -4.34
C PRO A 97 -4.14 4.92 -5.10
N LYS A 98 -3.09 4.35 -5.69
CA LYS A 98 -2.24 5.05 -6.63
C LYS A 98 -3.05 5.41 -7.87
N THR A 99 -2.77 6.58 -8.38
CA THR A 99 -3.27 7.02 -9.68
C THR A 99 -2.46 6.38 -10.82
N PRO A 100 -2.99 6.33 -12.05
CA PRO A 100 -2.24 5.81 -13.20
C PRO A 100 -0.90 6.52 -13.45
N CYS A 101 -0.79 7.82 -13.16
CA CYS A 101 0.48 8.55 -13.32
C CYS A 101 1.50 8.16 -12.26
N GLU A 102 1.08 8.06 -10.99
CA GLU A 102 1.95 7.65 -9.89
C GLU A 102 2.48 6.23 -10.09
N ASP A 103 1.62 5.32 -10.54
CA ASP A 103 2.02 3.95 -10.86
C ASP A 103 3.03 3.90 -12.03
N ALA A 104 2.74 4.59 -13.12
CA ALA A 104 3.65 4.68 -14.27
C ALA A 104 5.01 5.30 -13.90
N ARG A 105 5.01 6.30 -13.01
CA ARG A 105 6.23 6.90 -12.47
C ARG A 105 7.06 5.91 -11.66
N ASP A 106 6.42 5.16 -10.78
CA ASP A 106 7.11 4.16 -9.95
C ASP A 106 7.63 2.99 -10.79
N ALA A 107 6.92 2.60 -11.85
CA ALA A 107 7.39 1.62 -12.83
C ALA A 107 8.60 2.13 -13.63
N ALA A 108 8.54 3.35 -14.15
CA ALA A 108 9.63 3.95 -14.92
C ALA A 108 10.91 4.22 -14.10
N THR A 109 10.77 4.41 -12.78
CA THR A 109 11.92 4.56 -11.89
C THR A 109 12.61 3.23 -11.55
N HIS A 110 11.89 2.10 -11.64
CA HIS A 110 12.47 0.77 -11.43
C HIS A 110 13.21 0.23 -12.66
N ASP A 111 12.81 0.62 -13.87
CA ASP A 111 13.50 0.23 -15.12
C ASP A 111 13.82 1.48 -15.98
N PRO A 112 14.95 2.16 -15.70
CA PRO A 112 15.22 3.50 -16.22
C PRO A 112 15.75 3.54 -17.66
N ILE A 113 16.01 2.39 -18.30
CA ILE A 113 16.67 2.39 -19.62
C ILE A 113 15.65 2.75 -20.71
N GLY A 114 15.62 4.02 -21.10
CA GLY A 114 14.83 4.52 -22.22
C GLY A 114 13.37 4.86 -21.91
N ALA A 115 12.89 4.54 -20.71
CA ALA A 115 11.58 5.00 -20.23
C ALA A 115 11.63 6.49 -19.82
N TYR A 116 10.63 7.27 -20.21
CA TYR A 116 10.44 8.60 -19.64
C TYR A 116 9.69 8.47 -18.31
N ILE A 117 10.07 9.29 -17.33
CA ILE A 117 9.40 9.34 -16.03
C ILE A 117 8.28 10.39 -16.13
N PRO A 118 7.00 10.01 -16.05
CA PRO A 118 5.91 10.97 -16.16
C PRO A 118 5.87 11.94 -14.97
N THR A 119 5.45 13.16 -15.27
CA THR A 119 5.20 14.22 -14.30
C THR A 119 3.73 14.21 -13.89
N CYS A 120 3.50 14.18 -12.59
CA CYS A 120 2.17 14.15 -11.99
C CYS A 120 1.94 15.42 -11.15
N ASP A 121 0.71 15.90 -11.12
CA ASP A 121 0.28 17.01 -10.25
C ASP A 121 0.11 16.57 -8.78
N ALA A 122 -0.28 17.50 -7.90
CA ALA A 122 -0.48 17.22 -6.48
C ALA A 122 -1.59 16.19 -6.18
N ALA A 123 -2.53 16.01 -7.11
CA ALA A 123 -3.59 15.00 -7.04
C ALA A 123 -3.18 13.66 -7.69
N GLY A 124 -1.95 13.55 -8.21
CA GLY A 124 -1.47 12.37 -8.91
C GLY A 124 -1.94 12.26 -10.37
N ARG A 125 -2.55 13.30 -10.95
CA ARG A 125 -2.95 13.26 -12.37
C ARG A 125 -1.77 13.64 -13.26
N TYR A 126 -1.75 13.15 -14.49
CA TYR A 126 -0.78 13.60 -15.49
C TYR A 126 -0.84 15.11 -15.66
N THR A 127 0.30 15.79 -15.63
CA THR A 127 0.38 17.17 -16.12
C THR A 127 0.13 17.18 -17.64
N PRO A 128 -0.56 18.20 -18.19
CA PRO A 128 -0.87 18.23 -19.63
C PRO A 128 0.36 18.14 -20.52
N GLU A 129 1.46 18.76 -20.09
CA GLU A 129 2.77 18.65 -20.71
C GLU A 129 3.61 17.56 -20.01
N GLN A 130 4.27 16.74 -20.82
CA GLN A 130 5.23 15.71 -20.38
C GLN A 130 6.54 15.90 -21.14
N CYS A 131 7.67 15.70 -20.46
CA CYS A 131 8.98 15.85 -21.05
C CYS A 131 9.86 14.62 -20.79
N SER A 132 10.61 14.22 -21.80
CA SER A 132 11.65 13.20 -21.69
C SER A 132 12.90 13.80 -21.05
N GLY A 133 13.28 13.32 -19.86
CA GLY A 133 14.51 13.75 -19.20
C GLY A 133 15.79 13.33 -19.93
N SER A 134 15.73 12.33 -20.81
CA SER A 134 16.90 11.81 -21.54
C SER A 134 17.13 12.50 -22.89
N THR A 135 16.05 12.87 -23.60
CA THR A 135 16.13 13.48 -24.94
C THR A 135 15.79 14.97 -24.93
N GLY A 136 15.13 15.46 -23.89
CA GLY A 136 14.68 16.85 -23.76
C GLY A 136 13.44 17.20 -24.60
N TYR A 137 12.83 16.24 -25.29
CA TYR A 137 11.59 16.45 -26.05
C TYR A 137 10.40 16.53 -25.10
N CYS A 138 9.43 17.39 -25.44
CA CYS A 138 8.18 17.54 -24.68
C CYS A 138 6.96 17.32 -25.58
N TRP A 139 5.86 16.81 -25.03
CA TRP A 139 4.61 16.55 -25.74
C TRP A 139 3.40 16.74 -24.83
N CYS A 140 2.22 16.94 -25.43
CA CYS A 140 0.98 16.98 -24.67
C CYS A 140 0.42 15.56 -24.47
N VAL A 141 -0.24 15.33 -23.34
CA VAL A 141 -0.92 14.07 -23.02
C VAL A 141 -2.40 14.28 -22.67
N THR A 142 -3.19 13.23 -22.85
CA THR A 142 -4.56 13.16 -22.31
C THR A 142 -4.54 13.02 -20.78
N SER A 143 -5.71 13.11 -20.14
CA SER A 143 -5.86 12.85 -18.69
C SER A 143 -5.46 11.43 -18.27
N THR A 144 -5.37 10.49 -19.21
CA THR A 144 -4.91 9.11 -19.00
C THR A 144 -3.42 8.91 -19.31
N GLY A 145 -2.71 9.97 -19.70
CA GLY A 145 -1.27 9.93 -20.01
C GLY A 145 -0.93 9.53 -21.44
N GLN A 146 -1.92 9.46 -22.35
CA GLN A 146 -1.65 9.12 -23.75
C GLN A 146 -1.11 10.33 -24.51
N LYS A 147 0.04 10.19 -25.18
CA LYS A 147 0.64 11.23 -26.03
C LYS A 147 -0.32 11.63 -27.16
N ILE A 148 -0.57 12.93 -27.29
CA ILE A 148 -1.37 13.49 -28.37
C ILE A 148 -0.49 13.58 -29.63
N PRO A 149 -0.86 12.95 -30.75
CA PRO A 149 -0.06 12.99 -31.97
C PRO A 149 0.19 14.41 -32.48
N GLY A 150 1.41 14.69 -32.95
CA GLY A 150 1.78 16.00 -33.51
C GLY A 150 2.06 17.11 -32.49
N THR A 151 2.03 16.81 -31.19
CA THR A 151 2.33 17.80 -30.12
C THR A 151 3.77 17.76 -29.62
N GLU A 152 4.61 16.90 -30.21
CA GLU A 152 6.01 16.76 -29.80
C GLU A 152 6.85 17.93 -30.28
N THR A 153 7.59 18.53 -29.34
CA THR A 153 8.45 19.67 -29.56
C THR A 153 9.90 19.31 -29.21
N PRO A 154 10.89 19.82 -29.97
CA PRO A 154 12.29 19.59 -29.67
C PRO A 154 12.74 20.38 -28.44
N PRO A 155 13.88 20.00 -27.82
CA PRO A 155 14.41 20.69 -26.65
C PRO A 155 14.54 22.20 -26.86
N GLY A 156 14.10 22.99 -25.88
CA GLY A 156 14.16 24.47 -25.92
C GLY A 156 13.04 25.13 -26.73
N SER A 157 12.09 24.37 -27.27
CA SER A 157 10.87 24.92 -27.86
C SER A 157 9.76 25.00 -26.81
N ALA A 158 8.88 25.99 -26.93
CA ALA A 158 7.68 26.07 -26.10
C ALA A 158 6.61 25.09 -26.62
N SER A 159 6.16 24.18 -25.76
CA SER A 159 4.93 23.43 -25.92
C SER A 159 3.75 24.23 -25.36
N ASN A 160 2.58 24.10 -25.98
CA ASN A 160 1.36 24.79 -25.54
C ASN A 160 0.28 23.73 -25.32
N CYS A 161 0.27 23.22 -24.08
CA CYS A 161 -0.71 22.32 -23.49
C CYS A 161 -1.40 23.08 -22.33
#